data_AF-A0ABD7EKS6-F1
#
_entry.id   AF-A0ABD7EKS6-F1
#
_cell.length_a   1.000
_cell.length_b   1.000
_cell.length_c   1.000
_cell.angle_alpha   90.00
_cell.angle_beta   90.00
_cell.angle_gamma   90.00
#
_symmetry.space_group_name_H-M   'P 1'
#
loop_
_entity.id
_entity.type
_entity.pdbx_description
1 polymer ?
#
loop_
_entity_poly.entity_id
_entity_poly.type
_entity_poly.pdbx_seq_one_letter_code
_entity_poly.pdbx_strand_id
1 'polypeptide(L)'
;MTQDLFELEPPVDELGSCEAGPAHLQAPAPVSQLTKHWEVAMGEFISAGSDAMRNRNITQELLALGAIRAVYWLALGSGEVALAREIAEWWAFAEPLHGLGETIK
;
A
#
# COMPACT_ATOMS: atom_id res chain seq x y z
N MET A 1 50.54 28.78 -34.36
CA MET A 1 50.88 27.58 -33.56
C MET A 1 50.36 27.81 -32.15
N THR A 2 49.47 27.02 -31.55
CA THR A 2 48.52 26.00 -32.01
C THR A 2 47.74 25.63 -30.74
N GLN A 3 46.41 25.72 -30.84
CA GLN A 3 45.41 24.91 -30.13
C GLN A 3 45.20 25.20 -28.64
N ASP A 4 44.15 25.98 -28.39
CA ASP A 4 43.44 26.02 -27.12
C ASP A 4 42.93 24.62 -26.74
N LEU A 5 43.07 24.40 -25.45
CA LEU A 5 42.98 23.17 -24.70
C LEU A 5 41.49 22.80 -24.48
N PHE A 6 41.02 21.77 -25.18
CA PHE A 6 39.84 20.97 -24.83
C PHE A 6 38.52 21.73 -24.54
N GLU A 7 37.88 22.27 -25.59
CA GLU A 7 36.41 22.31 -25.62
C GLU A 7 35.91 20.93 -26.05
N LEU A 8 35.78 20.01 -25.08
CA LEU A 8 35.14 18.71 -25.33
C LEU A 8 33.63 18.91 -25.19
N GLU A 9 32.95 19.08 -26.31
CA GLU A 9 31.49 19.01 -26.38
C GLU A 9 31.06 17.61 -25.86
N PRO A 10 30.15 17.51 -24.88
CA PRO A 10 29.72 16.22 -24.36
C PRO A 10 29.07 15.44 -25.51
N PRO A 11 29.41 14.15 -25.70
CA PRO A 11 28.76 13.37 -26.74
C PRO A 11 27.25 13.41 -26.50
N VAL A 12 26.52 13.86 -27.52
CA VAL A 12 25.07 13.75 -27.54
C VAL A 12 24.76 12.27 -27.43
N ASP A 13 24.13 11.89 -26.32
CA ASP A 13 23.72 10.52 -26.06
C ASP A 13 22.59 10.16 -27.03
N GLU A 14 22.97 9.79 -28.26
CA GLU A 14 22.07 9.26 -29.29
C GLU A 14 21.67 7.79 -29.01
N LEU A 15 21.75 7.32 -27.76
CA LEU A 15 21.03 6.11 -27.33
C LEU A 15 19.65 6.47 -26.79
N GLY A 16 18.84 7.04 -27.67
CA GLY A 16 17.39 7.06 -27.54
C GLY A 16 16.81 5.65 -27.72
N SER A 17 17.04 4.77 -26.75
CA SER A 17 16.22 3.61 -26.40
C SER A 17 17.02 2.76 -25.42
N CYS A 18 16.87 3.03 -24.12
CA CYS A 18 17.25 2.09 -23.08
C CYS A 18 16.36 0.84 -23.27
N GLU A 19 16.86 -0.18 -23.98
CA GLU A 19 16.29 -1.52 -23.88
C GLU A 19 16.34 -1.89 -22.41
N ALA A 20 15.18 -1.85 -21.75
CA ALA A 20 15.01 -2.43 -20.44
C ALA A 20 15.51 -3.87 -20.55
N GLY A 21 16.59 -4.19 -19.82
CA GLY A 21 17.17 -5.52 -19.79
C GLY A 21 16.11 -6.58 -19.48
N PRO A 22 16.43 -7.87 -19.69
CA PRO A 22 15.44 -8.94 -19.60
C PRO A 22 14.65 -8.85 -18.28
N ALA A 23 13.33 -9.05 -18.34
CA ALA A 23 12.39 -8.72 -17.26
C ALA A 23 12.77 -9.26 -15.86
N HIS A 24 13.61 -10.29 -15.77
CA HIS A 24 14.13 -10.84 -14.51
C HIS A 24 15.24 -10.00 -13.84
N LEU A 25 15.81 -9.01 -14.54
CA LEU A 25 16.77 -8.04 -14.00
C LEU A 25 16.12 -6.72 -13.58
N GLN A 26 14.81 -6.57 -13.84
CA GLN A 26 14.07 -5.39 -13.43
C GLN A 26 13.84 -5.44 -11.92
N ALA A 27 14.14 -4.35 -11.22
CA ALA A 27 13.81 -4.22 -9.81
C ALA A 27 12.30 -4.46 -9.62
N PRO A 28 11.87 -5.24 -8.62
CA PRO A 28 10.46 -5.46 -8.35
C PRO A 28 9.75 -4.12 -8.26
N ALA A 29 8.56 -4.03 -8.86
CA ALA A 29 7.76 -2.82 -8.78
C ALA A 29 7.59 -2.43 -7.29
N PRO A 30 7.76 -1.14 -6.95
CA PRO A 30 7.60 -0.70 -5.57
C PRO A 30 6.19 -1.04 -5.11
N VAL A 31 6.11 -1.92 -4.10
CA VAL A 31 4.86 -2.34 -3.47
C VAL A 31 4.39 -1.27 -2.49
N SER A 32 3.11 -0.92 -2.53
CA SER A 32 2.51 0.03 -1.58
C SER A 32 2.68 -0.49 -0.15
N GLN A 33 3.27 0.32 0.72
CA GLN A 33 3.41 -0.01 2.14
C GLN A 33 2.04 -0.02 2.84
N LEU A 34 1.12 0.86 2.44
CA LEU A 34 -0.23 0.89 2.98
C LEU A 34 -1.00 -0.38 2.66
N THR A 35 -0.79 -0.96 1.47
CA THR A 35 -1.39 -2.26 1.10
C THR A 35 -0.91 -3.37 2.04
N LYS A 36 0.39 -3.41 2.36
CA LYS A 36 0.91 -4.40 3.33
C LYS A 36 0.34 -4.20 4.74
N HIS A 37 0.21 -2.95 5.17
CA HIS A 37 -0.37 -2.65 6.48
C HIS A 37 -1.84 -3.06 6.55
N TRP A 38 -2.59 -2.87 5.46
CA TRP A 38 -3.94 -3.37 5.30
C TRP A 38 -4.00 -4.90 5.44
N GLU A 39 -3.18 -5.65 4.70
CA GLU A 39 -3.12 -7.11 4.75
C GLU A 39 -2.83 -7.64 6.16
N VAL A 40 -1.86 -7.02 6.86
CA VAL A 40 -1.51 -7.38 8.24
C VAL A 40 -2.66 -7.10 9.19
N ALA A 41 -3.28 -5.92 9.12
CA ALA A 41 -4.37 -5.55 10.00
C ALA A 41 -5.61 -6.46 9.80
N MET A 42 -5.86 -6.87 8.55
CA MET A 42 -6.86 -7.87 8.23
C MET A 42 -6.55 -9.24 8.84
N GLY A 43 -5.31 -9.69 8.73
CA GLY A 43 -4.86 -10.94 9.37
C GLY A 43 -5.05 -10.94 10.88
N GLU A 44 -4.75 -9.82 11.54
CA GLU A 44 -4.95 -9.63 12.99
C GLU A 44 -6.44 -9.64 13.37
N PHE A 45 -7.30 -8.99 12.59
CA PHE A 45 -8.74 -9.01 12.80
C PHE A 45 -9.32 -10.43 12.71
N ILE A 46 -8.91 -11.19 11.69
CA ILE A 46 -9.33 -12.60 11.51
C ILE A 46 -8.80 -13.45 12.68
N SER A 47 -7.52 -13.28 13.04
CA SER A 47 -6.86 -14.04 14.11
C SER A 47 -7.45 -13.76 15.50
N ALA A 48 -8.06 -12.59 15.71
CA ALA A 48 -8.76 -12.25 16.95
C ALA A 48 -10.02 -13.11 17.21
N GLY A 49 -10.38 -13.99 16.27
CA GLY A 49 -11.46 -14.96 16.45
C GLY A 49 -12.84 -14.38 16.20
N SER A 50 -12.95 -13.40 15.30
CA SER A 50 -14.24 -12.83 14.85
C SER A 50 -15.19 -13.89 14.25
N ASP A 51 -14.66 -15.06 13.89
CA ASP A 51 -15.46 -16.22 13.47
C ASP A 51 -16.21 -16.84 14.67
N ALA A 52 -17.40 -17.37 14.42
CA ALA A 52 -18.55 -17.54 15.34
C ALA A 52 -18.35 -18.39 16.63
N MET A 53 -17.14 -18.78 16.99
CA MET A 53 -16.82 -19.78 17.99
C MET A 53 -16.22 -19.18 19.28
N ARG A 54 -16.99 -18.30 19.95
CA ARG A 54 -16.93 -17.92 21.39
C ARG A 54 -15.58 -17.55 22.07
N ASN A 55 -14.43 -17.53 21.41
CA ASN A 55 -13.15 -17.12 22.00
C ASN A 55 -12.59 -15.85 21.34
N ARG A 56 -13.42 -14.80 21.27
CA ARG A 56 -13.02 -13.50 20.72
C ARG A 56 -12.02 -12.80 21.63
N ASN A 57 -10.85 -12.48 21.08
CA ASN A 57 -9.92 -11.55 21.70
C ASN A 57 -10.33 -10.12 21.35
N ILE A 58 -11.28 -9.57 22.12
CA ILE A 58 -11.88 -8.24 21.88
C ILE A 58 -10.80 -7.14 21.80
N THR A 59 -9.76 -7.22 22.63
CA THR A 59 -8.68 -6.23 22.62
C THR A 59 -7.92 -6.25 21.30
N GLN A 60 -7.57 -7.43 20.79
CA GLN A 60 -6.88 -7.58 19.52
C GLN A 60 -7.78 -7.17 18.34
N GLU A 61 -9.06 -7.52 18.39
CA GLU A 61 -10.05 -7.12 17.39
C GLU A 61 -10.16 -5.59 17.30
N LEU A 62 -10.31 -4.89 18.43
CA LEU A 62 -10.39 -3.42 18.47
C LEU A 62 -9.09 -2.75 18.01
N LEU A 63 -7.93 -3.31 18.34
CA LEU A 63 -6.64 -2.81 17.85
C LEU A 63 -6.52 -2.97 16.33
N ALA A 64 -6.92 -4.12 15.79
CA ALA A 64 -6.92 -4.37 14.35
C ALA A 64 -7.88 -3.41 13.61
N LEU A 65 -9.10 -3.22 14.12
CA LEU A 65 -10.07 -2.26 13.57
C LEU A 65 -9.54 -0.82 13.62
N GLY A 66 -8.86 -0.45 14.70
CA GLY A 66 -8.18 0.84 14.82
C GLY A 66 -7.09 1.03 13.77
N ALA A 67 -6.29 -0.02 13.53
CA ALA A 67 -5.26 -0.02 12.49
C ALA A 67 -5.87 0.11 11.09
N ILE A 68 -6.91 -0.67 10.78
CA ILE A 68 -7.64 -0.60 9.51
C ILE A 68 -8.16 0.82 9.25
N ARG A 69 -8.76 1.45 10.28
CA ARG A 69 -9.25 2.83 10.16
C ARG A 69 -8.11 3.83 9.91
N ALA A 70 -6.97 3.64 10.55
CA ALA A 70 -5.80 4.49 10.30
C ALA A 70 -5.28 4.32 8.86
N VAL A 71 -5.20 3.07 8.35
CA VAL A 71 -4.76 2.79 6.98
C VAL A 71 -5.71 3.41 5.96
N TYR A 72 -7.03 3.37 6.17
CA TYR A 72 -8.00 4.03 5.30
C TYR A 72 -7.73 5.54 5.17
N TRP A 73 -7.61 6.26 6.29
CA TRP A 73 -7.38 7.71 6.25
C TRP A 73 -6.01 8.07 5.66
N LEU A 74 -4.99 7.25 5.92
CA LEU A 74 -3.68 7.41 5.29
C LEU A 74 -3.75 7.16 3.77
N ALA A 75 -4.44 6.11 3.33
CA ALA A 75 -4.62 5.81 1.91
C ALA A 75 -5.34 6.94 1.17
N LEU A 76 -6.41 7.50 1.77
CA LEU A 76 -7.07 8.69 1.22
C LEU A 76 -6.14 9.90 1.16
N GLY A 77 -5.42 10.20 2.25
CA GLY A 77 -4.50 11.33 2.32
C GLY A 77 -3.30 11.22 1.37
N SER A 78 -2.88 9.99 1.05
CA SER A 78 -1.79 9.68 0.12
C SER A 78 -2.24 9.53 -1.33
N GLY A 79 -3.54 9.63 -1.62
CA GLY A 79 -4.08 9.47 -2.98
C GLY A 79 -4.21 8.03 -3.46
N GLU A 80 -4.03 7.04 -2.57
CA GLU A 80 -4.24 5.61 -2.85
C GLU A 80 -5.75 5.26 -2.80
N VAL A 81 -6.53 5.89 -3.67
CA VAL A 81 -8.01 5.83 -3.66
C VAL A 81 -8.54 4.40 -3.85
N ALA A 82 -7.85 3.57 -4.64
CA ALA A 82 -8.25 2.17 -4.84
C ALA A 82 -8.20 1.38 -3.53
N LEU A 83 -7.13 1.53 -2.75
CA LEU A 83 -6.98 0.88 -1.45
C LEU A 83 -7.99 1.42 -0.43
N ALA A 84 -8.16 2.76 -0.37
CA ALA A 84 -9.14 3.35 0.52
C ALA A 84 -10.57 2.85 0.24
N ARG A 85 -10.92 2.69 -1.04
CA ARG A 85 -12.20 2.13 -1.46
C ARG A 85 -12.36 0.67 -1.04
N GLU A 86 -11.34 -0.16 -1.26
CA GLU A 86 -11.36 -1.56 -0.81
C GLU A 86 -11.63 -1.67 0.70
N ILE A 87 -10.95 -0.83 1.50
CA ILE A 87 -11.14 -0.80 2.95
C ILE A 87 -12.56 -0.35 3.32
N ALA A 88 -13.11 0.66 2.63
CA ALA A 88 -14.47 1.15 2.87
C ALA A 88 -15.53 0.09 2.55
N GLU A 89 -15.38 -0.61 1.42
CA GLU A 89 -16.26 -1.71 1.01
C GLU A 89 -16.19 -2.86 2.04
N TRP A 90 -15.00 -3.22 2.50
CA TRP A 90 -14.84 -4.21 3.56
C TRP A 90 -15.47 -3.76 4.89
N TRP A 91 -15.27 -2.51 5.31
CA TRP A 91 -15.81 -1.98 6.56
C TRP A 91 -17.35 -2.03 6.56
N ALA A 92 -17.98 -1.66 5.45
CA ALA A 92 -19.44 -1.75 5.31
C ALA A 92 -19.93 -3.20 5.41
N PHE A 93 -19.20 -4.17 4.84
CA PHE A 93 -19.51 -5.59 4.96
C PHE A 93 -19.32 -6.12 6.39
N ALA A 94 -18.26 -5.68 7.08
CA ALA A 94 -17.91 -6.14 8.42
C ALA A 94 -18.68 -5.42 9.55
N GLU A 95 -19.44 -4.36 9.23
CA GLU A 95 -20.20 -3.56 10.20
C GLU A 95 -21.02 -4.39 11.19
N PRO A 96 -21.78 -5.43 10.77
CA PRO A 96 -22.56 -6.26 11.69
C PRO A 96 -21.69 -7.10 12.64
N LEU A 97 -20.43 -7.34 12.29
CA LEU A 97 -19.50 -8.16 13.08
C LEU A 97 -18.87 -7.34 14.21
N HIS A 98 -18.41 -6.13 13.90
CA HIS A 98 -17.69 -5.28 14.84
C HIS A 98 -18.55 -4.21 15.53
N GLY A 99 -19.70 -3.83 14.97
CA GLY A 99 -20.68 -2.94 15.60
C GLY A 99 -20.19 -1.50 15.87
N LEU A 100 -19.23 -1.01 15.08
CA LEU A 100 -18.66 0.34 15.24
C LEU A 100 -19.34 1.41 14.36
N GLY A 101 -20.32 1.01 13.54
CA GLY A 101 -21.05 1.89 12.62
C GLY A 101 -20.24 2.41 11.43
N GLU A 102 -20.82 3.37 10.70
CA GLU A 102 -20.31 3.92 9.42
C GLU A 102 -19.16 4.94 9.58
N THR A 103 -18.10 4.60 10.32
CA THR A 103 -16.97 5.53 10.52
C THR A 103 -16.02 5.68 9.33
N ILE A 104 -16.20 4.88 8.29
CA ILE A 104 -15.42 4.84 7.04
C ILE A 104 -16.40 4.82 5.86
N LYS A 105 -16.13 5.58 4.78
CA LYS A 105 -17.01 5.71 3.59
C LYS A 105 -16.28 5.74 2.25
#